data_AF-A0A1F3XVH5-F1
#
_entry.id   AF-A0A1F3XVH5-F1
#
_cell.length_a   1.000
_cell.length_b   1.000
_cell.length_c   1.000
_cell.angle_alpha   90.00
_cell.angle_beta   90.00
_cell.angle_gamma   90.00
#
_symmetry.space_group_name_H-M   'P 1'
#
loop_
_entity.id
_entity.type
_entity.pdbx_description
1 polymer ?
#
loop_
_entity_poly.entity_id
_entity_poly.type
_entity_poly.pdbx_seq_one_letter_code
_entity_poly.pdbx_strand_id
1 'polypeptide(L)'
;MNLSAIKKRLVGLARIDPIVLADWAQRKFQKQGASFYGKLATAALCTFFLADLTAMVVGRFLPEPPPARQIRSKFSDTRARSLDDYSKIFARNLFSSNRAMPGDGTAGATQLVDLAGEPVKTALPLNLIGTLILRNELRSIATIEDTSARMVYPVRINDEIPAKARILKITSERVVFVNIGSGQREYIELPQNLSSVNPRISLGTAPRGPGIEKLSPTQYNISRTEVDKTLGDLNNVLTQARCVPNFENGMAAGYKCFQIVPGSIYDKLGMKNGDVVSAINGQPMSDPGKALEQLGALKESSHFELTVKRDGRTQTLVYDIR
;
A
#
# COMPACT_ATOMS: atom_id res chain seq x y z
N MET A 1 32.20 -19.21 -48.21
CA MET A 1 32.86 -18.54 -47.07
C MET A 1 32.23 -19.05 -45.78
N ASN A 2 33.06 -19.62 -44.90
CA ASN A 2 32.64 -20.60 -43.88
C ASN A 2 32.36 -19.90 -42.53
N LEU A 3 31.14 -20.05 -41.98
CA LEU A 3 30.71 -19.41 -40.71
C LEU A 3 31.55 -19.79 -39.49
N SER A 4 32.35 -20.86 -39.57
CA SER A 4 33.30 -21.26 -38.52
C SER A 4 34.46 -20.27 -38.32
N ALA A 5 34.81 -19.49 -39.36
CA ALA A 5 35.88 -18.50 -39.29
C ALA A 5 35.49 -17.23 -38.52
N ILE A 6 34.19 -16.93 -38.42
CA ILE A 6 33.67 -15.72 -37.77
C ILE A 6 33.54 -15.95 -36.25
N LYS A 7 33.10 -17.14 -35.81
CA LYS A 7 33.05 -17.50 -34.37
C LYS A 7 34.44 -17.53 -33.72
N LYS A 8 35.49 -17.89 -34.46
CA LYS A 8 36.88 -17.90 -33.95
C LYS A 8 37.46 -16.50 -33.71
N ARG A 9 36.91 -15.47 -34.35
CA ARG A 9 37.33 -14.06 -34.18
C ARG A 9 36.64 -13.35 -33.00
N LEU A 10 35.46 -13.80 -32.56
CA LEU A 10 34.74 -13.17 -31.44
C LEU A 10 35.21 -13.61 -30.05
N VAL A 11 35.93 -14.73 -29.93
CA VAL A 11 36.47 -15.22 -28.64
C VAL A 11 37.77 -14.50 -28.25
N GLY A 12 38.41 -13.75 -29.16
CA GLY A 12 39.68 -13.07 -28.93
C GLY A 12 39.61 -11.72 -28.19
N LEU A 13 38.42 -11.24 -27.81
CA LEU A 13 38.24 -9.94 -27.15
C LEU A 13 38.18 -10.01 -25.62
N ALA A 14 38.27 -11.20 -25.02
CA ALA A 14 38.06 -11.39 -23.57
C ALA A 14 39.34 -11.54 -22.73
N ARG A 15 40.53 -11.49 -23.33
CA ARG A 15 41.80 -11.48 -22.58
C ARG A 15 42.83 -10.58 -23.26
N ILE A 16 42.78 -9.29 -22.96
CA ILE A 16 43.88 -8.39 -23.27
C ILE A 16 44.97 -8.69 -22.25
N ASP A 17 45.99 -9.44 -22.67
CA ASP A 17 47.14 -9.72 -21.81
C ASP A 17 47.83 -8.39 -21.44
N PRO A 18 48.06 -8.11 -20.14
CA PRO A 18 48.60 -6.82 -19.68
C PRO A 18 50.00 -6.55 -20.26
N ILE A 19 50.73 -7.60 -20.63
CA ILE A 19 52.05 -7.53 -21.25
C ILE A 19 51.97 -7.05 -22.71
N VAL A 20 50.96 -7.48 -23.46
CA VAL A 20 50.73 -7.04 -24.84
C VAL A 20 50.25 -5.58 -24.87
N LEU A 21 49.44 -5.20 -23.87
CA LEU A 21 49.02 -3.82 -23.68
C LEU A 21 50.21 -2.92 -23.30
N ALA A 22 51.13 -3.41 -22.46
CA ALA A 22 52.35 -2.71 -22.09
C ALA A 22 53.31 -2.53 -23.28
N ASP A 23 53.54 -3.56 -24.09
CA ASP A 23 54.39 -3.47 -25.28
C ASP A 23 53.78 -2.56 -26.36
N TRP A 24 52.45 -2.62 -26.55
CA TRP A 24 51.74 -1.67 -27.42
C TRP A 24 51.86 -0.22 -26.93
N ALA A 25 51.66 0.01 -25.63
CA ALA A 25 51.78 1.33 -25.02
C ALA A 25 53.20 1.87 -25.18
N GLN A 26 54.22 1.05 -24.93
CA GLN A 26 55.62 1.43 -25.01
C GLN A 26 56.04 1.82 -26.44
N ARG A 27 55.62 1.05 -27.46
CA ARG A 27 55.87 1.37 -28.88
C ARG A 27 55.15 2.63 -29.35
N LYS A 28 53.97 2.91 -28.81
CA LYS A 28 53.19 4.10 -29.16
C LYS A 28 53.74 5.35 -28.46
N PHE A 29 54.17 5.22 -27.20
CA PHE A 29 54.81 6.28 -26.43
C PHE A 29 56.18 6.68 -26.98
N GLN A 30 56.96 5.75 -27.54
CA GLN A 30 58.24 6.10 -28.18
C GLN A 30 58.11 6.87 -29.50
N LYS A 31 56.96 6.80 -30.19
CA LYS A 31 56.77 7.48 -31.48
C LYS A 31 56.42 8.97 -31.35
N GLN A 32 55.99 9.42 -30.18
CA GLN A 32 55.59 10.81 -29.95
C GLN A 32 56.50 11.46 -28.91
N GLY A 33 57.09 12.60 -29.26
CA GLY A 33 57.99 13.31 -28.35
C GLY A 33 57.27 13.76 -27.07
N ALA A 34 58.02 13.91 -25.98
CA ALA A 34 57.50 14.37 -24.68
C ALA A 34 56.67 15.67 -24.76
N SER A 35 56.94 16.51 -25.76
CA SER A 35 56.18 17.72 -26.07
C SER A 35 54.73 17.47 -26.49
N PHE A 36 54.41 16.33 -27.11
CA PHE A 36 53.03 15.96 -27.47
C PHE A 36 52.20 15.65 -26.24
N TYR A 37 52.75 14.85 -25.32
CA TYR A 37 52.10 14.51 -24.06
C TYR A 37 51.97 15.73 -23.13
N GLY A 38 52.97 16.61 -23.13
CA GLY A 38 52.87 17.90 -22.43
C GLY A 38 51.68 18.73 -22.93
N LYS A 39 51.51 18.86 -24.26
CA LYS A 39 50.36 19.57 -24.85
C LYS A 39 49.02 18.92 -24.50
N LEU A 40 48.95 17.59 -24.55
CA LEU A 40 47.73 16.83 -24.25
C LEU A 40 47.35 16.96 -22.77
N ALA A 41 48.33 16.91 -21.87
CA ALA A 41 48.14 17.16 -20.44
C ALA A 41 47.68 18.60 -20.16
N THR A 42 48.29 19.60 -20.81
CA THR A 42 47.84 21.00 -20.66
C THR A 42 46.43 21.21 -21.20
N ALA A 43 46.07 20.58 -22.32
CA ALA A 43 44.73 20.68 -22.88
C ALA A 43 43.70 20.05 -21.94
N ALA A 44 43.98 18.86 -21.40
CA ALA A 44 43.11 18.19 -20.43
C ALA A 44 42.91 19.05 -19.17
N LEU A 45 44.01 19.62 -18.64
CA LEU A 45 43.97 20.50 -17.47
C LEU A 45 43.13 21.76 -17.76
N CYS A 46 43.36 22.42 -18.89
CA CYS A 46 42.56 23.57 -19.32
C CYS A 46 41.07 23.22 -19.47
N THR A 47 40.73 22.07 -20.05
CA THR A 47 39.32 21.65 -20.18
C THR A 47 38.68 21.35 -18.83
N PHE A 48 39.42 20.78 -17.88
CA PHE A 48 38.93 20.50 -16.53
C PHE A 48 38.62 21.81 -15.79
N PHE A 49 39.55 22.76 -15.80
CA PHE A 49 39.34 24.07 -15.18
C PHE A 49 38.24 24.89 -15.87
N LEU A 50 38.10 24.80 -17.19
CA LEU A 50 37.02 25.46 -17.92
C LEU A 50 35.65 24.86 -17.58
N ALA A 51 35.56 23.54 -17.40
CA ALA A 51 34.35 22.87 -16.96
C ALA A 51 33.98 23.25 -15.52
N ASP A 52 34.96 23.34 -14.62
CA ASP A 52 34.74 23.73 -13.22
C ASP A 52 34.31 25.20 -13.10
N LEU A 53 34.94 26.10 -13.87
CA LEU A 53 34.55 27.50 -13.96
C LEU A 53 33.11 27.66 -14.49
N THR A 54 32.75 26.92 -15.54
CA THR A 54 31.39 26.98 -16.08
C THR A 54 30.37 26.41 -15.09
N ALA A 55 30.69 25.32 -14.38
CA ALA A 55 29.84 24.78 -13.32
C ALA A 55 29.64 25.79 -12.17
N MET A 56 30.68 26.51 -11.76
CA MET A 56 30.61 27.52 -10.71
C MET A 56 29.73 28.73 -11.12
N VAL A 57 29.87 29.19 -12.37
CA VAL A 57 29.06 30.31 -12.89
C VAL A 57 27.60 29.90 -13.05
N VAL A 58 27.33 28.73 -13.62
CA VAL A 58 25.95 28.20 -13.78
C VAL A 58 25.31 27.90 -12.43
N GLY A 59 26.09 27.41 -11.45
CA GLY A 59 25.66 27.21 -10.07
C GLY A 59 25.08 28.45 -9.42
N ARG A 60 25.57 29.65 -9.78
CA ARG A 60 25.06 30.93 -9.27
C ARG A 60 23.69 31.31 -9.85
N PHE A 61 23.33 30.77 -11.00
CA PHE A 61 22.04 31.02 -11.67
C PHE A 61 21.02 29.90 -11.45
N LEU A 62 21.45 28.75 -10.91
CA LEU A 62 20.53 27.69 -10.54
C LEU A 62 19.78 28.10 -9.27
N PRO A 63 18.44 28.14 -9.29
CA PRO A 63 17.67 28.38 -8.08
C PRO A 63 17.96 27.25 -7.09
N GLU A 64 18.28 27.60 -5.85
CA GLU A 64 18.48 26.60 -4.80
C GLU A 64 17.22 25.72 -4.72
N PRO A 65 17.36 24.38 -4.67
CA PRO A 65 16.21 23.52 -4.42
C PRO A 65 15.56 24.00 -3.12
N PRO A 66 14.22 24.14 -3.09
CA PRO A 66 13.54 24.58 -1.88
C PRO A 66 14.04 23.69 -0.74
N PRO A 67 14.44 24.28 0.41
CA PRO A 67 14.98 23.51 1.52
C PRO A 67 13.99 22.39 1.77
N ALA A 68 14.46 21.13 1.71
CA ALA A 68 13.64 19.98 2.01
C ALA A 68 12.93 20.32 3.30
N ARG A 69 11.59 20.40 3.26
CA ARG A 69 10.77 20.84 4.39
C ARG A 69 11.05 19.87 5.52
N GLN A 70 12.05 20.19 6.32
CA GLN A 70 12.28 19.55 7.58
C GLN A 70 11.04 19.93 8.36
N ILE A 71 10.13 18.96 8.50
CA ILE A 71 9.10 19.03 9.49
C ILE A 71 9.88 18.97 10.80
N ARG A 72 10.43 20.12 11.21
CA ARG A 72 10.65 20.41 12.61
C ARG A 72 9.23 20.41 13.14
N SER A 73 8.78 19.26 13.60
CA SER A 73 7.78 19.23 14.64
C SER A 73 8.42 20.02 15.77
N LYS A 74 8.17 21.34 15.77
CA LYS A 74 8.04 22.03 17.03
C LYS A 74 6.94 21.24 17.72
N PHE A 75 7.33 20.24 18.50
CA PHE A 75 6.59 19.88 19.68
C PHE A 75 6.59 21.19 20.46
N SER A 76 5.61 22.03 20.15
CA SER A 76 5.06 22.88 21.18
C SER A 76 4.75 21.89 22.27
N ASP A 77 5.37 22.06 23.44
CA ASP A 77 4.86 21.48 24.67
C ASP A 77 3.43 22.01 24.82
N THR A 78 2.53 21.41 24.06
CA THR A 78 1.11 21.51 24.30
C THR A 78 0.96 20.65 25.52
N ARG A 79 1.24 21.26 26.69
CA ARG A 79 0.78 20.74 27.97
C ARG A 79 -0.62 20.24 27.71
N ALA A 80 -0.82 18.93 27.87
CA ALA A 80 -2.13 18.34 27.72
C ALA A 80 -3.07 19.14 28.61
N ARG A 81 -3.97 19.92 28.00
CA ARG A 81 -4.88 20.79 28.75
C ARG A 81 -5.66 19.87 29.68
N SER A 82 -5.62 20.21 30.96
CA SER A 82 -6.31 19.39 31.96
C SER A 82 -7.82 19.48 31.73
N LEU A 83 -8.58 18.46 32.11
CA LEU A 83 -10.04 18.49 31.96
C LEU A 83 -10.67 19.71 32.69
N ASP A 84 -10.01 20.18 33.76
CA ASP A 84 -10.38 21.41 34.47
C ASP A 84 -10.30 22.67 33.61
N ASP A 85 -9.40 22.74 32.63
CA ASP A 85 -9.33 23.89 31.71
C ASP A 85 -10.59 24.03 30.84
N TYR A 86 -11.32 22.92 30.64
CA TYR A 86 -12.57 22.88 29.88
C TYR A 86 -13.81 23.13 30.74
N SER A 87 -13.70 23.12 32.08
CA SER A 87 -14.82 23.38 33.01
C SER A 87 -15.49 24.74 32.74
N LYS A 88 -14.73 25.74 32.30
CA LYS A 88 -15.24 27.09 31.94
C LYS A 88 -16.18 27.05 30.73
N ILE A 89 -16.03 26.08 29.83
CA ILE A 89 -16.89 25.93 28.65
C ILE A 89 -18.24 25.36 29.09
N PHE A 90 -18.24 24.36 29.99
CA PHE A 90 -19.45 23.80 30.57
C PHE A 90 -20.18 24.81 31.46
N ALA A 91 -19.45 25.52 32.33
CA ALA A 91 -20.03 26.53 33.22
C ALA A 91 -20.65 27.73 32.46
N ARG A 92 -20.11 28.07 31.28
CA ARG A 92 -20.66 29.15 30.45
C ARG A 92 -21.82 28.72 29.57
N ASN A 93 -22.05 27.41 29.45
CA ASN A 93 -23.16 26.79 28.72
C ASN A 93 -23.51 27.56 27.44
N LEU A 94 -22.51 27.69 26.57
CA LEU A 94 -22.53 28.54 25.37
C LEU A 94 -23.58 28.11 24.32
N PHE A 95 -24.23 26.97 24.54
CA PHE A 95 -25.20 26.37 23.63
C PHE A 95 -26.65 26.54 24.10
N SER A 96 -26.85 27.15 25.28
CA SER A 96 -28.18 27.43 25.83
C SER A 96 -28.34 28.92 26.08
N SER A 97 -29.29 29.59 25.42
CA SER A 97 -29.56 31.02 25.63
C SER A 97 -29.93 31.36 27.08
N ASN A 98 -30.47 30.38 27.82
CA ASN A 98 -30.86 30.51 29.22
C ASN A 98 -29.84 29.89 30.22
N ARG A 99 -28.64 29.51 29.76
CA ARG A 99 -27.57 28.87 30.58
C ARG A 99 -27.95 27.61 31.39
N ALA A 100 -29.14 27.05 31.23
CA ALA A 100 -29.58 25.84 31.94
C ALA A 100 -28.84 24.59 31.42
N MET A 101 -28.17 23.84 32.30
CA MET A 101 -27.54 22.57 31.93
C MET A 101 -28.62 21.50 31.72
N PRO A 102 -28.49 20.61 30.71
CA PRO A 102 -29.39 19.48 30.56
C PRO A 102 -29.30 18.59 31.81
N GLY A 103 -30.35 18.54 32.62
CA GLY A 103 -30.42 17.75 33.85
C GLY A 103 -30.77 18.52 35.14
N ASP A 104 -30.68 19.86 35.15
CA ASP A 104 -31.03 20.68 36.34
C ASP A 104 -32.51 21.13 36.38
N GLY A 105 -33.32 20.67 35.43
CA GLY A 105 -34.74 20.94 35.38
C GLY A 105 -35.56 19.77 35.90
N THR A 106 -36.09 19.92 37.11
CA THR A 106 -37.14 19.08 37.74
C THR A 106 -36.83 17.59 37.87
N ALA A 107 -36.81 17.15 39.14
CA ALA A 107 -36.95 15.77 39.55
C ALA A 107 -38.25 15.14 39.00
N GLY A 108 -38.24 14.73 37.74
CA GLY A 108 -39.07 13.67 37.22
C GLY A 108 -38.30 12.39 37.42
N ALA A 109 -38.82 11.50 38.27
CA ALA A 109 -38.25 10.21 38.62
C ALA A 109 -37.50 9.58 37.43
N THR A 110 -36.17 9.57 37.50
CA THR A 110 -35.35 8.75 36.62
C THR A 110 -35.73 7.31 36.94
N GLN A 111 -36.64 6.78 36.14
CA GLN A 111 -37.00 5.38 36.14
C GLN A 111 -35.69 4.61 36.10
N LEU A 112 -35.38 3.92 37.20
CA LEU A 112 -34.14 3.17 37.37
C LEU A 112 -34.05 2.22 36.18
N VAL A 113 -33.22 2.60 35.21
CA VAL A 113 -32.85 1.76 34.08
C VAL A 113 -32.28 0.51 34.72
N ASP A 114 -32.94 -0.63 34.49
CA ASP A 114 -32.49 -1.92 35.01
C ASP A 114 -31.16 -2.28 34.33
N LEU A 115 -30.08 -1.83 34.97
CA LEU A 115 -28.69 -2.11 34.62
C LEU A 115 -28.28 -3.53 35.05
N ALA A 116 -29.21 -4.38 35.49
CA ALA A 116 -28.96 -5.74 35.98
C ALA A 116 -29.66 -6.88 35.20
N GLY A 117 -30.72 -6.62 34.42
CA GLY A 117 -31.39 -7.64 33.59
C GLY A 117 -30.56 -8.21 32.41
N GLU A 118 -30.76 -9.49 32.06
CA GLU A 118 -30.14 -10.12 30.89
C GLU A 118 -30.57 -9.42 29.58
N PRO A 119 -29.66 -9.22 28.61
CA PRO A 119 -29.98 -8.51 27.39
C PRO A 119 -30.92 -9.34 26.50
N VAL A 120 -32.00 -8.73 26.01
CA VAL A 120 -32.99 -9.36 25.12
C VAL A 120 -32.68 -9.04 23.65
N LYS A 121 -33.09 -9.89 22.70
CA LYS A 121 -32.89 -9.62 21.27
C LYS A 121 -33.66 -8.35 20.86
N THR A 122 -32.99 -7.43 20.16
CA THR A 122 -33.59 -6.15 19.76
C THR A 122 -34.72 -6.31 18.74
N ALA A 123 -35.74 -5.47 18.86
CA ALA A 123 -36.80 -5.29 17.87
C ALA A 123 -36.59 -4.02 17.02
N LEU A 124 -35.54 -3.23 17.29
CA LEU A 124 -35.21 -2.05 16.49
C LEU A 124 -34.77 -2.46 15.08
N PRO A 125 -35.03 -1.64 14.04
CA PRO A 125 -34.58 -1.87 12.67
C PRO A 125 -33.08 -1.57 12.52
N LEU A 126 -32.26 -2.24 13.33
CA LEU A 126 -30.81 -2.16 13.32
C LEU A 126 -30.25 -3.46 12.73
N ASN A 127 -29.17 -3.33 11.97
CA ASN A 127 -28.43 -4.43 11.38
C ASN A 127 -26.95 -4.31 11.74
N LEU A 128 -26.35 -5.37 12.30
CA LEU A 128 -24.93 -5.37 12.64
C LEU A 128 -24.14 -5.82 11.41
N ILE A 129 -23.37 -4.90 10.82
CA ILE A 129 -22.55 -5.19 9.64
C ILE A 129 -21.27 -5.91 10.04
N GLY A 130 -20.64 -5.50 11.15
CA GLY A 130 -19.36 -6.05 11.58
C GLY A 130 -18.86 -5.50 12.91
N THR A 131 -17.94 -6.23 13.52
CA THR A 131 -17.25 -5.84 14.75
C THR A 131 -15.74 -5.99 14.59
N LEU A 132 -14.98 -5.07 15.20
CA LEU A 132 -13.54 -5.11 15.29
C LEU A 132 -13.16 -5.01 16.77
N ILE A 133 -12.76 -6.13 17.36
CA ILE A 133 -12.32 -6.19 18.75
C ILE A 133 -10.82 -5.95 18.82
N LEU A 134 -10.43 -4.96 19.61
CA LEU A 134 -9.04 -4.65 19.90
C LEU A 134 -8.66 -5.13 21.30
N ARG A 135 -7.35 -5.21 21.58
CA ARG A 135 -6.84 -5.57 22.93
C ARG A 135 -7.38 -4.66 24.03
N ASN A 136 -7.65 -3.40 23.70
CA ASN A 136 -8.34 -2.48 24.59
C ASN A 136 -9.81 -2.43 24.16
N GLU A 137 -10.70 -2.95 25.00
CA GLU A 137 -12.13 -3.06 24.73
C GLU A 137 -12.78 -1.71 24.42
N LEU A 138 -12.34 -0.62 25.07
CA LEU A 138 -12.85 0.73 24.84
C LEU A 138 -12.50 1.28 23.45
N ARG A 139 -11.51 0.68 22.78
CA ARG A 139 -11.14 1.04 21.39
C ARG A 139 -11.83 0.17 20.35
N SER A 140 -12.52 -0.90 20.76
CA SER A 140 -13.26 -1.76 19.85
C SER A 140 -14.34 -0.96 19.12
N ILE A 141 -14.59 -1.33 17.86
CA ILE A 141 -15.53 -0.65 16.98
C ILE A 141 -16.57 -1.65 16.49
N ALA A 142 -17.82 -1.23 16.44
CA ALA A 142 -18.88 -1.93 15.73
C ALA A 142 -19.45 -1.03 14.64
N THR A 143 -19.82 -1.62 13.51
CA THR A 143 -20.50 -0.92 12.42
C THR A 143 -21.94 -1.38 12.41
N ILE A 144 -22.86 -0.47 12.73
CA ILE A 144 -24.29 -0.75 12.82
C ILE A 144 -25.01 0.09 11.76
N GLU A 145 -25.81 -0.58 10.94
CA GLU A 145 -26.73 0.06 10.00
C GLU A 145 -28.09 0.25 10.66
N ASP A 146 -28.65 1.43 10.51
CA ASP A 146 -30.04 1.72 10.78
C ASP A 146 -30.84 1.62 9.47
N THR A 147 -31.61 0.54 9.32
CA THR A 147 -32.37 0.27 8.09
C THR A 147 -33.48 1.29 7.86
N SER A 148 -34.02 1.88 8.93
CA SER A 148 -35.08 2.90 8.80
C SER A 148 -34.55 4.26 8.35
N ALA A 149 -33.35 4.64 8.81
CA ALA A 149 -32.70 5.88 8.40
C ALA A 149 -31.82 5.71 7.16
N ARG A 150 -31.52 4.46 6.74
CA ARG A 150 -30.49 4.10 5.74
C ARG A 150 -29.13 4.73 6.04
N MET A 151 -28.78 4.79 7.33
CA MET A 151 -27.55 5.38 7.82
C MET A 151 -26.68 4.32 8.48
N VAL A 152 -25.36 4.41 8.27
CA VAL A 152 -24.39 3.50 8.87
C VAL A 152 -23.59 4.24 9.93
N TYR A 153 -23.59 3.70 11.15
CA TYR A 153 -22.93 4.28 12.31
C TYR A 153 -21.74 3.42 12.74
N PRO A 154 -20.50 3.94 12.65
CA PRO A 154 -19.37 3.36 13.35
C PRO A 154 -19.44 3.79 14.82
N VAL A 155 -19.60 2.84 15.73
CA VAL A 155 -19.81 3.07 17.16
C VAL A 155 -18.78 2.37 18.02
N ARG A 156 -18.47 2.98 19.17
CA ARG A 156 -17.64 2.43 20.26
C ARG A 156 -18.48 2.23 21.51
N ILE A 157 -17.85 1.66 22.54
CA ILE A 157 -18.45 1.61 23.88
C ILE A 157 -18.75 3.03 24.36
N ASN A 158 -19.96 3.24 24.88
CA ASN A 158 -20.55 4.52 25.30
C ASN A 158 -20.96 5.49 24.18
N ASP A 159 -20.75 5.14 22.90
CA ASP A 159 -21.32 5.93 21.81
C ASP A 159 -22.84 5.74 21.74
N GLU A 160 -23.53 6.72 21.15
CA GLU A 160 -24.98 6.72 21.00
C GLU A 160 -25.38 6.73 19.52
N ILE A 161 -26.33 5.86 19.17
CA ILE A 161 -27.09 5.94 17.93
C ILE A 161 -28.27 6.91 18.20
N PRO A 162 -28.38 8.01 17.45
CA PRO A 162 -29.35 9.07 17.72
C PRO A 162 -30.77 8.55 17.97
N ALA A 163 -31.36 8.94 19.10
CA ALA A 163 -32.72 8.62 19.53
C ALA A 163 -33.06 7.11 19.65
N LYS A 164 -32.08 6.20 19.59
CA LYS A 164 -32.34 4.75 19.56
C LYS A 164 -31.57 3.95 20.59
N ALA A 165 -30.25 4.07 20.64
CA ALA A 165 -29.44 3.14 21.42
C ALA A 165 -28.18 3.78 22.00
N ARG A 166 -27.81 3.39 23.23
CA ARG A 166 -26.50 3.68 23.83
C ARG A 166 -25.70 2.39 23.95
N ILE A 167 -24.51 2.34 23.35
CA ILE A 167 -23.69 1.12 23.29
C ILE A 167 -23.07 0.82 24.66
N LEU A 168 -23.25 -0.40 25.15
CA LEU A 168 -22.68 -0.87 26.42
C LEU A 168 -21.48 -1.79 26.21
N LYS A 169 -21.59 -2.75 25.29
CA LYS A 169 -20.55 -3.76 25.08
C LYS A 169 -20.51 -4.24 23.64
N ILE A 170 -19.31 -4.38 23.10
CA ILE A 170 -19.06 -4.90 21.76
C ILE A 170 -18.35 -6.25 21.91
N THR A 171 -18.95 -7.31 21.36
CA THR A 171 -18.37 -8.65 21.29
C THR A 171 -18.29 -9.10 19.83
N SER A 172 -17.70 -10.26 19.56
CA SER A 172 -17.39 -10.69 18.18
C SER A 172 -18.68 -11.03 17.44
N GLU A 173 -19.65 -11.55 18.17
CA GLU A 173 -20.89 -12.11 17.64
C GLU A 173 -22.10 -11.20 17.90
N ARG A 174 -21.99 -10.24 18.84
CA ARG A 174 -23.10 -9.35 19.19
C ARG A 174 -22.67 -8.03 19.79
N VAL A 175 -23.53 -7.02 19.67
CA VAL A 175 -23.40 -5.74 20.36
C VAL A 175 -24.57 -5.59 21.33
N VAL A 176 -24.25 -5.27 22.58
CA VAL A 176 -25.24 -5.01 23.65
C VAL A 176 -25.34 -3.51 23.87
N PHE A 177 -26.56 -2.99 23.93
CA PHE A 177 -26.87 -1.58 24.08
C PHE A 177 -28.12 -1.39 24.95
N VAL A 178 -28.32 -0.18 25.47
CA VAL A 178 -29.58 0.23 26.08
C VAL A 178 -30.42 0.90 25.01
N ASN A 179 -31.65 0.43 24.81
CA ASN A 179 -32.62 1.11 23.97
C ASN A 179 -33.13 2.37 24.71
N ILE A 180 -32.94 3.53 24.10
CA ILE A 180 -33.27 4.83 24.71
C ILE A 180 -34.79 4.99 24.88
N GLY A 181 -35.60 4.38 24.00
CA GLY A 181 -37.05 4.45 24.05
C GLY A 181 -37.69 3.53 25.09
N SER A 182 -37.14 2.33 25.31
CA SER A 182 -37.68 1.35 26.26
C SER A 182 -36.93 1.31 27.60
N GLY A 183 -35.72 1.86 27.66
CA GLY A 183 -34.81 1.73 28.79
C GLY A 183 -34.27 0.31 29.01
N GLN A 184 -34.54 -0.63 28.11
CA GLN A 184 -34.14 -2.04 28.27
C GLN A 184 -32.79 -2.31 27.62
N ARG A 185 -32.06 -3.30 28.16
CA ARG A 185 -30.85 -3.82 27.53
C ARG A 185 -31.23 -4.76 26.41
N GLU A 186 -30.80 -4.38 25.23
CA GLU A 186 -31.03 -5.14 24.01
C GLU A 186 -29.71 -5.53 23.38
N TYR A 187 -29.73 -6.58 22.57
CA TYR A 187 -28.58 -6.96 21.77
C TYR A 187 -28.95 -7.20 20.31
N ILE A 188 -27.96 -6.97 19.46
CA ILE A 188 -27.99 -7.30 18.03
C ILE A 188 -26.88 -8.30 17.72
N GLU A 189 -27.21 -9.35 16.98
CA GLU A 189 -26.28 -10.41 16.55
C GLU A 189 -25.74 -10.14 15.15
N LEU A 190 -24.49 -10.56 14.92
CA LEU A 190 -23.88 -10.58 13.61
C LEU A 190 -24.47 -11.75 12.81
N PRO A 191 -24.88 -11.56 11.53
CA PRO A 191 -25.33 -12.66 10.70
C PRO A 191 -24.30 -13.81 10.65
N GLN A 192 -24.73 -15.04 10.93
CA GLN A 192 -23.83 -16.20 11.10
C GLN A 192 -22.98 -16.53 9.86
N ASN A 193 -23.39 -16.07 8.66
CA ASN A 193 -22.60 -16.17 7.43
C ASN A 193 -21.28 -15.37 7.45
N LEU A 194 -21.12 -14.45 8.41
CA LEU A 194 -19.91 -13.62 8.59
C LEU A 194 -19.05 -14.07 9.80
N SER A 195 -19.60 -14.89 10.70
CA SER A 195 -18.92 -15.31 11.95
C SER A 195 -17.91 -16.44 11.74
N SER A 196 -18.01 -17.18 10.63
CA SER A 196 -17.07 -18.26 10.25
C SER A 196 -15.74 -17.75 9.70
N VAL A 197 -15.59 -16.44 9.52
CA VAL A 197 -14.33 -15.82 9.10
C VAL A 197 -13.85 -14.94 10.24
N ASN A 198 -13.16 -15.53 11.22
CA ASN A 198 -12.32 -14.78 12.14
C ASN A 198 -11.13 -14.25 11.33
N PRO A 199 -11.10 -12.99 10.83
CA PRO A 199 -9.92 -12.48 10.17
C PRO A 199 -9.00 -12.05 11.31
N ARG A 200 -8.26 -13.01 11.86
CA ARG A 200 -7.13 -12.68 12.72
C ARG A 200 -6.20 -11.83 11.86
N ILE A 201 -6.14 -10.53 12.11
CA ILE A 201 -5.07 -9.69 11.57
C ILE A 201 -3.80 -10.12 12.30
N SER A 202 -3.21 -11.20 11.79
CA SER A 202 -1.85 -11.61 12.13
C SER A 202 -0.93 -10.58 11.48
N LEU A 203 -0.24 -9.77 12.28
CA LEU A 203 1.00 -9.12 11.85
C LEU A 203 2.10 -10.20 11.73
N GLY A 204 1.87 -11.17 10.86
CA GLY A 204 2.70 -12.35 10.70
C GLY A 204 2.53 -12.87 9.30
N THR A 205 3.62 -12.78 8.55
CA THR A 205 3.97 -13.42 7.27
C THR A 205 2.84 -13.49 6.25
N ALA A 206 3.05 -12.80 5.12
CA ALA A 206 2.19 -12.87 3.92
C ALA A 206 1.59 -14.27 3.74
N PRO A 207 0.27 -14.39 3.54
CA PRO A 207 -0.38 -15.69 3.43
C PRO A 207 0.31 -16.48 2.32
N ARG A 208 1.10 -17.48 2.72
CA ARG A 208 1.52 -18.57 1.83
C ARG A 208 0.26 -19.37 1.57
N GLY A 209 -0.52 -18.93 0.59
CA GLY A 209 -1.59 -19.75 0.04
C GLY A 209 -0.95 -21.07 -0.43
N PRO A 210 -1.65 -22.21 -0.29
CA PRO A 210 -1.18 -23.46 -0.86
C PRO A 210 -0.93 -23.22 -2.36
N GLY A 211 0.29 -23.49 -2.82
CA GLY A 211 0.66 -23.36 -4.23
C GLY A 211 1.47 -22.13 -4.64
N ILE A 212 1.75 -21.15 -3.79
CA ILE A 212 2.70 -20.07 -4.11
C ILE A 212 3.75 -19.94 -3.01
N GLU A 213 4.99 -20.27 -3.36
CA GLU A 213 6.16 -20.20 -2.48
C GLU A 213 7.09 -19.06 -2.91
N LYS A 214 7.28 -18.09 -2.02
CA LYS A 214 8.25 -17.02 -2.23
C LYS A 214 9.66 -17.51 -1.91
N LEU A 215 10.51 -17.62 -2.94
CA LEU A 215 11.92 -18.02 -2.82
C LEU A 215 12.82 -16.84 -2.47
N SER A 216 12.55 -15.67 -3.05
CA SER A 216 13.31 -14.44 -2.82
C SER A 216 12.38 -13.21 -2.90
N PRO A 217 12.85 -11.97 -2.65
CA PRO A 217 12.03 -10.76 -2.81
C PRO A 217 11.37 -10.63 -4.19
N THR A 218 12.01 -11.16 -5.23
CA THR A 218 11.59 -11.07 -6.62
C THR A 218 11.34 -12.42 -7.28
N GLN A 219 11.61 -13.55 -6.62
CA GLN A 219 11.44 -14.89 -7.19
C GLN A 219 10.41 -15.70 -6.43
N TYR A 220 9.53 -16.36 -7.19
CA TYR A 220 8.41 -17.13 -6.70
C TYR A 220 8.32 -18.45 -7.44
N ASN A 221 7.86 -19.47 -6.74
CA ASN A 221 7.52 -20.77 -7.28
C ASN A 221 6.00 -20.95 -7.15
N ILE A 222 5.33 -21.25 -8.26
CA ILE A 222 3.87 -21.37 -8.34
C ILE A 222 3.53 -22.80 -8.76
N SER A 223 2.62 -23.45 -8.07
CA SER A 223 2.09 -24.75 -8.51
C SER A 223 1.19 -24.56 -9.74
N ARG A 224 1.30 -25.44 -10.73
CA ARG A 224 0.45 -25.47 -11.92
C ARG A 224 -1.04 -25.44 -11.56
N THR A 225 -1.43 -26.15 -10.50
CA THR A 225 -2.81 -26.18 -10.01
C THR A 225 -3.36 -24.81 -9.59
N GLU A 226 -2.55 -23.92 -9.02
CA GLU A 226 -2.96 -22.56 -8.67
C GLU A 226 -3.09 -21.68 -9.92
N VAL A 227 -2.22 -21.86 -10.91
CA VAL A 227 -2.34 -21.19 -12.23
C VAL A 227 -3.64 -21.60 -12.91
N ASP A 228 -3.93 -22.90 -13.00
CA ASP A 228 -5.14 -23.41 -13.65
C ASP A 228 -6.40 -22.93 -12.94
N LYS A 229 -6.38 -22.90 -11.60
CA LYS A 229 -7.48 -22.39 -10.79
C LYS A 229 -7.74 -20.90 -11.04
N THR A 230 -6.68 -20.08 -11.07
CA THR A 230 -6.81 -18.63 -11.32
C THR A 230 -7.29 -18.34 -12.74
N LEU A 231 -6.86 -19.12 -13.73
CA LEU A 231 -7.34 -19.02 -15.11
C LEU A 231 -8.78 -19.50 -15.27
N GLY A 232 -9.20 -20.49 -14.48
CA GLY A 232 -10.58 -20.99 -14.44
C GLY A 232 -11.57 -20.00 -13.81
N ASP A 233 -11.13 -19.15 -12.89
CA ASP A 233 -11.94 -18.12 -12.22
C ASP A 233 -11.45 -16.69 -12.52
N LEU A 234 -11.24 -16.40 -13.81
CA LEU A 234 -10.70 -15.10 -14.24
C LEU A 234 -11.59 -13.92 -13.83
N ASN A 235 -12.92 -14.11 -13.83
CA ASN A 235 -13.87 -13.07 -13.44
C ASN A 235 -13.61 -12.59 -12.01
N ASN A 236 -13.39 -13.51 -11.07
CA ASN A 236 -13.07 -13.17 -9.70
C ASN A 236 -11.69 -12.54 -9.61
N VAL A 237 -10.67 -13.10 -10.28
CA VAL A 237 -9.32 -12.53 -10.32
C VAL A 237 -9.34 -11.07 -10.75
N LEU A 238 -10.08 -10.73 -11.81
CA LEU A 238 -10.18 -9.35 -12.31
C LEU A 238 -10.83 -8.36 -11.31
N THR A 239 -11.56 -8.86 -10.30
CA THR A 239 -12.13 -8.01 -9.23
C THR A 239 -11.17 -7.76 -8.06
N GLN A 240 -10.08 -8.53 -7.96
CA GLN A 240 -9.16 -8.50 -6.82
C GLN A 240 -8.11 -7.39 -6.88
N ALA A 241 -8.01 -6.68 -8.01
CA ALA A 241 -7.21 -5.48 -8.15
C ALA A 241 -7.78 -4.58 -9.24
N ARG A 242 -7.55 -3.27 -9.12
CA ARG A 242 -7.90 -2.30 -10.16
C ARG A 242 -6.64 -1.89 -10.91
N CYS A 243 -6.55 -2.24 -12.18
CA CYS A 243 -5.45 -1.84 -13.06
C CYS A 243 -5.96 -0.86 -14.12
N VAL A 244 -5.34 0.31 -14.20
CA VAL A 244 -5.69 1.37 -15.17
C VAL A 244 -4.49 1.68 -16.05
N PRO A 245 -4.69 2.11 -17.31
CA PRO A 245 -3.60 2.55 -18.15
C PRO A 245 -2.79 3.67 -17.50
N ASN A 246 -1.47 3.58 -17.57
CA ASN A 246 -0.53 4.60 -17.11
C ASN A 246 0.20 5.18 -18.32
N PHE A 247 0.26 6.51 -18.41
CA PHE A 247 0.93 7.22 -19.50
C PHE A 247 2.17 7.94 -18.99
N GLU A 248 3.28 7.81 -19.70
CA GLU A 248 4.50 8.61 -19.49
C GLU A 248 4.84 9.34 -20.79
N ASN A 249 5.04 10.66 -20.72
CA ASN A 249 5.32 11.51 -21.89
C ASN A 249 4.26 11.39 -23.02
N GLY A 250 2.99 11.17 -22.66
CA GLY A 250 1.89 11.00 -23.61
C GLY A 250 1.79 9.62 -24.27
N MET A 251 2.69 8.68 -23.94
CA MET A 251 2.68 7.31 -24.45
C MET A 251 2.25 6.32 -23.36
N ALA A 252 1.54 5.26 -23.74
CA ALA A 252 1.16 4.20 -22.81
C ALA A 252 2.41 3.49 -22.28
N ALA A 253 2.66 3.62 -20.98
CA ALA A 253 3.86 3.14 -20.29
C ALA A 253 3.59 1.89 -19.42
N GLY A 254 2.38 1.34 -19.50
CA GLY A 254 1.98 0.17 -18.72
C GLY A 254 0.61 0.32 -18.07
N TYR A 255 0.36 -0.53 -17.08
CA TYR A 255 -0.85 -0.51 -16.27
C TYR A 255 -0.52 -0.29 -14.80
N LYS A 256 -1.06 0.76 -14.22
CA LYS A 256 -0.93 1.04 -12.79
C LYS A 256 -1.99 0.27 -12.03
N CYS A 257 -1.57 -0.58 -11.09
CA CYS A 257 -2.46 -1.37 -10.27
C CYS A 257 -2.57 -0.81 -8.84
N PHE A 258 -3.80 -0.76 -8.33
CA PHE A 258 -4.14 -0.27 -7.00
C PHE A 258 -5.39 -0.98 -6.47
N GLN A 259 -5.74 -0.75 -5.20
CA GLN A 259 -6.81 -1.48 -4.52
C GLN A 259 -6.63 -3.02 -4.57
N ILE A 260 -5.38 -3.47 -4.46
CA ILE A 260 -5.07 -4.90 -4.37
C ILE A 260 -5.66 -5.46 -3.08
N VAL A 261 -6.54 -6.45 -3.21
CA VAL A 261 -7.18 -7.13 -2.08
C VAL A 261 -6.12 -7.97 -1.35
N PRO A 262 -5.96 -7.84 -0.02
CA PRO A 262 -5.04 -8.66 0.75
C PRO A 262 -5.35 -10.16 0.61
N GLY A 263 -4.33 -10.99 0.39
CA GLY A 263 -4.49 -12.43 0.15
C GLY A 263 -4.98 -12.81 -1.25
N SER A 264 -5.19 -11.84 -2.14
CA SER A 264 -5.48 -12.09 -3.56
C SER A 264 -4.29 -12.72 -4.29
N ILE A 265 -4.52 -13.18 -5.52
CA ILE A 265 -3.43 -13.66 -6.37
C ILE A 265 -2.35 -12.59 -6.58
N TYR A 266 -2.74 -11.33 -6.80
CA TYR A 266 -1.79 -10.22 -6.99
C TYR A 266 -0.89 -10.00 -5.75
N ASP A 267 -1.48 -10.05 -4.55
CA ASP A 267 -0.74 -9.94 -3.29
C ASP A 267 0.21 -11.13 -3.08
N LYS A 268 -0.26 -12.36 -3.35
CA LYS A 268 0.57 -13.58 -3.28
C LYS A 268 1.74 -13.57 -4.28
N LEU A 269 1.53 -12.99 -5.47
CA LEU A 269 2.57 -12.79 -6.47
C LEU A 269 3.53 -11.62 -6.10
N GLY A 270 3.26 -10.92 -5.00
CA GLY A 270 4.13 -9.85 -4.51
C GLY A 270 3.97 -8.51 -5.23
N MET A 271 2.85 -8.32 -5.93
CA MET A 271 2.44 -7.01 -6.43
C MET A 271 2.02 -6.12 -5.26
N LYS A 272 2.22 -4.81 -5.41
CA LYS A 272 1.90 -3.80 -4.40
C LYS A 272 1.06 -2.68 -5.00
N ASN A 273 0.29 -2.04 -4.14
CA ASN A 273 -0.47 -0.85 -4.52
C ASN A 273 0.48 0.23 -5.04
N GLY A 274 0.21 0.72 -6.25
CA GLY A 274 1.02 1.74 -6.92
C GLY A 274 2.02 1.19 -7.93
N ASP A 275 2.18 -0.13 -8.03
CA ASP A 275 3.01 -0.74 -9.07
C ASP A 275 2.47 -0.43 -10.46
N VAL A 276 3.38 -0.13 -11.40
CA VAL A 276 3.06 -0.02 -12.83
C VAL A 276 3.65 -1.22 -13.55
N VAL A 277 2.81 -2.11 -14.06
CA VAL A 277 3.21 -3.23 -14.91
C VAL A 277 3.59 -2.69 -16.28
N SER A 278 4.89 -2.67 -16.60
CA SER A 278 5.41 -2.13 -17.85
C SER A 278 5.66 -3.20 -18.91
N ALA A 279 5.98 -4.44 -18.50
CA ALA A 279 6.17 -5.56 -19.42
C ALA A 279 5.83 -6.90 -18.78
N ILE A 280 5.41 -7.85 -19.62
CA ILE A 280 5.17 -9.25 -19.27
C ILE A 280 6.00 -10.12 -20.23
N ASN A 281 6.83 -11.03 -19.71
CA ASN A 281 7.75 -11.86 -20.51
C ASN A 281 8.59 -11.05 -21.52
N GLY A 282 9.05 -9.87 -21.10
CA GLY A 282 9.80 -8.93 -21.95
C GLY A 282 8.95 -8.18 -23.01
N GLN A 283 7.66 -8.48 -23.14
CA GLN A 283 6.74 -7.76 -24.03
C GLN A 283 6.18 -6.50 -23.35
N PRO A 284 6.33 -5.31 -23.95
CA PRO A 284 5.76 -4.08 -23.41
C PRO A 284 4.24 -4.14 -23.31
N MET A 285 3.71 -3.73 -22.15
CA MET A 285 2.28 -3.70 -21.84
C MET A 285 1.66 -2.35 -22.20
N SER A 286 1.80 -1.95 -23.46
CA SER A 286 1.25 -0.69 -23.98
C SER A 286 -0.21 -0.82 -24.45
N ASP A 287 -0.71 -2.05 -24.64
CA ASP A 287 -2.01 -2.33 -25.24
C ASP A 287 -2.78 -3.40 -24.41
N PRO A 288 -4.11 -3.23 -24.17
CA PRO A 288 -4.91 -4.20 -23.42
C PRO A 288 -4.98 -5.59 -24.07
N GLY A 289 -4.98 -5.67 -25.41
CA GLY A 289 -5.04 -6.92 -26.16
C GLY A 289 -3.85 -7.82 -25.91
N LYS A 290 -2.65 -7.24 -25.71
CA LYS A 290 -1.45 -7.99 -25.35
C LYS A 290 -1.54 -8.65 -23.98
N ALA A 291 -2.29 -8.07 -23.05
CA ALA A 291 -2.49 -8.67 -21.73
C ALA A 291 -3.21 -10.02 -21.81
N LEU A 292 -4.24 -10.10 -22.66
CA LEU A 292 -5.00 -11.34 -22.87
C LEU A 292 -4.17 -12.40 -23.60
N GLU A 293 -3.34 -11.99 -24.56
CA GLU A 293 -2.41 -12.89 -25.25
C GLU A 293 -1.40 -13.51 -24.26
N GLN A 294 -0.81 -12.70 -23.38
CA GLN A 294 0.11 -13.19 -22.35
C GLN A 294 -0.57 -14.13 -21.35
N LEU A 295 -1.85 -13.89 -21.04
CA LEU A 295 -2.64 -14.77 -20.19
C LEU A 295 -2.90 -16.13 -20.86
N GLY A 296 -3.07 -16.16 -22.19
CA GLY A 296 -3.15 -17.40 -22.96
C GLY A 296 -1.83 -18.18 -22.90
N ALA A 297 -0.69 -17.50 -23.09
CA ALA A 297 0.64 -18.10 -23.07
C ALA A 297 1.00 -18.73 -21.70
N LEU A 298 0.47 -18.18 -20.61
CA LEU A 298 0.64 -18.71 -19.25
C LEU A 298 0.11 -20.14 -19.04
N LYS A 299 -0.84 -20.60 -19.88
CA LYS A 299 -1.37 -21.97 -19.80
C LYS A 299 -0.30 -23.02 -20.11
N GLU A 300 0.57 -22.72 -21.06
CA GLU A 300 1.56 -23.67 -21.56
C GLU A 300 2.96 -23.40 -21.00
N SER A 301 3.26 -22.16 -20.59
CA SER A 301 4.58 -21.80 -20.05
C SER A 301 4.82 -22.40 -18.67
N SER A 302 6.06 -22.77 -18.38
CA SER A 302 6.54 -23.14 -17.03
C SER A 302 7.27 -21.99 -16.34
N HIS A 303 7.33 -20.83 -16.98
CA HIS A 303 8.08 -19.68 -16.53
C HIS A 303 7.35 -18.40 -16.97
N PHE A 304 7.39 -17.39 -16.11
CA PHE A 304 6.75 -16.11 -16.32
C PHE A 304 7.55 -14.98 -15.67
N GLU A 305 7.68 -13.86 -16.36
CA GLU A 305 8.35 -12.67 -15.84
C GLU A 305 7.43 -11.45 -15.89
N LEU A 306 7.35 -10.72 -14.78
CA LEU A 306 6.59 -9.48 -14.67
C LEU A 306 7.53 -8.33 -14.38
N THR A 307 7.64 -7.37 -15.30
CA THR A 307 8.41 -6.13 -15.07
C THR A 307 7.48 -5.06 -14.53
N VAL A 308 7.79 -4.56 -13.32
CA VAL A 308 7.03 -3.52 -12.63
C VAL A 308 7.90 -2.31 -12.32
N LYS A 309 7.32 -1.12 -12.40
CA LYS A 309 7.92 0.11 -11.86
C LYS A 309 7.32 0.40 -10.49
N ARG A 310 8.15 0.31 -9.45
CA ARG A 310 7.78 0.50 -8.04
C ARG A 310 8.64 1.61 -7.46
N ASP A 311 8.00 2.63 -6.89
CA ASP A 311 8.68 3.81 -6.31
C ASP A 311 9.68 4.46 -7.29
N GLY A 312 9.34 4.47 -8.58
CA GLY A 312 10.19 5.01 -9.66
C GLY A 312 11.30 4.08 -10.14
N ARG A 313 11.49 2.90 -9.54
CA ARG A 313 12.50 1.90 -9.93
C ARG A 313 11.88 0.72 -10.65
N THR A 314 12.54 0.24 -11.71
CA THR A 314 12.13 -0.98 -12.41
C THR A 314 12.58 -2.22 -11.62
N GLN A 315 11.68 -3.17 -11.44
CA GLN A 315 11.89 -4.45 -10.79
C GLN A 315 11.30 -5.55 -11.67
N THR A 316 12.01 -6.67 -11.81
CA THR A 316 11.49 -7.87 -12.48
C THR A 316 11.14 -8.90 -11.44
N LEU A 317 9.89 -9.35 -11.43
CA LEU A 317 9.39 -10.45 -10.63
C LEU A 317 9.38 -11.70 -11.51
N VAL A 318 10.02 -12.77 -11.03
CA VAL A 318 10.24 -14.02 -11.76
C VAL A 318 9.43 -15.12 -11.09
N TYR A 319 8.71 -15.89 -11.90
CA TYR A 319 7.81 -16.93 -11.44
C TYR A 319 8.11 -18.23 -12.19
N ASP A 320 8.46 -19.26 -11.44
CA ASP A 320 8.64 -20.62 -11.95
C ASP A 320 7.38 -21.43 -11.65
N ILE A 321 6.78 -22.03 -12.67
CA ILE A 321 5.55 -22.82 -12.56
C ILE A 321 5.93 -24.31 -12.55
N ARG A 322 5.50 -25.04 -11.50
CA ARG A 322 5.84 -26.46 -11.26
C ARG A 322 4.62 -27.35 -11.13
#